data_AF-A0A327JKR0-F1
#
_entry.id   AF-A0A327JKR0-F1
#
_cell.length_a   1.000
_cell.length_b   1.000
_cell.length_c   1.000
_cell.angle_alpha   90.00
_cell.angle_beta   90.00
_cell.angle_gamma   90.00
#
_symmetry.space_group_name_H-M   'P 1'
#
loop_
_entity.id
_entity.type
_entity.pdbx_description
1 polymer ?
#
loop_
_entity_poly.entity_id
_entity_poly.type
_entity_poly.pdbx_seq_one_letter_code
_entity_poly.pdbx_strand_id
1 'polypeptide(L)' 'MTPSDDSHARHPHCVVCGARMQFARSLPRLGANPALVSYECKRCGHVTTRSEDEPQQRE' A
#
# COMPACT_ATOMS: atom_id res chain seq x y z
N MET A 1 -3.92 -27.18 12.39
CA MET A 1 -3.02 -26.80 11.28
C MET A 1 -3.58 -25.52 10.68
N THR A 2 -2.84 -24.42 10.76
CA THR A 2 -3.18 -23.10 10.18
C THR A 2 -3.12 -23.12 8.65
N PRO A 3 -3.81 -22.17 8.01
CA PRO A 3 -3.08 -21.07 7.37
C PRO A 3 -3.62 -19.74 7.93
N SER A 4 -2.82 -18.82 8.49
CA SER A 4 -1.76 -18.06 7.84
C SER A 4 -2.16 -17.58 6.44
N ASP A 5 -3.15 -16.71 6.33
CA ASP A 5 -3.21 -15.69 5.27
C ASP A 5 -4.44 -14.81 5.51
N ASP A 6 -4.22 -13.55 5.88
CA ASP A 6 -4.72 -12.40 5.14
C ASP A 6 -4.51 -11.13 5.97
N SER A 7 -3.24 -10.80 6.15
CA SER A 7 -2.85 -9.40 6.32
C SER A 7 -3.26 -8.68 5.04
N HIS A 8 -4.54 -8.29 4.96
CA HIS A 8 -5.17 -7.54 3.88
C HIS A 8 -4.54 -6.15 3.77
N ALA A 9 -3.25 -6.05 3.49
CA ALA A 9 -2.69 -4.93 2.76
C ALA A 9 -3.30 -4.99 1.35
N ARG A 10 -4.60 -4.68 1.24
CA ARG A 10 -5.34 -4.64 -0.01
C ARG A 10 -4.59 -3.68 -0.92
N HIS A 11 -3.82 -4.25 -1.85
CA HIS A 11 -3.09 -3.46 -2.83
C HIS A 11 -4.05 -2.47 -3.49
N PRO A 12 -3.73 -1.17 -3.47
CA PRO A 12 -4.66 -0.17 -3.97
C PRO A 12 -4.87 -0.32 -5.47
N HIS A 13 -6.03 0.13 -5.94
CA HIS A 13 -6.25 0.36 -7.36
C HIS A 13 -5.67 1.71 -7.76
N CYS A 14 -5.10 1.77 -8.96
CA CYS A 14 -4.58 3.00 -9.52
C CYS A 14 -5.73 3.96 -9.81
N VAL A 15 -5.66 5.18 -9.27
CA VAL A 15 -6.66 6.24 -9.51
C VAL A 15 -6.69 6.73 -10.96
N VAL A 16 -5.63 6.47 -11.73
CA VAL A 16 -5.50 6.92 -13.12
C VAL A 16 -6.13 5.93 -14.11
N CYS A 17 -5.84 4.63 -13.96
CA CYS A 17 -6.25 3.61 -14.94
C CYS A 17 -7.06 2.44 -14.34
N GLY A 18 -7.35 2.48 -13.03
CA GLY A 18 -8.11 1.44 -12.32
C GLY A 18 -7.36 0.12 -12.07
N ALA A 19 -6.17 -0.06 -12.65
CA ALA A 19 -5.40 -1.29 -12.52
C ALA A 19 -4.89 -1.51 -11.08
N ARG A 20 -4.80 -2.78 -10.66
CA ARG A 20 -4.25 -3.14 -9.35
C ARG A 20 -2.78 -2.73 -9.28
N MET A 21 -2.43 -1.96 -8.26
CA MET A 21 -1.05 -1.52 -8.03
C MET A 21 -0.24 -2.62 -7.36
N GLN A 22 1.07 -2.57 -7.51
CA GLN A 22 2.00 -3.53 -6.92
C GLN A 22 2.86 -2.81 -5.87
N PHE A 23 3.24 -3.53 -4.82
CA PHE A 23 4.20 -3.00 -3.86
C PHE A 23 5.50 -2.60 -4.57
N ALA A 24 5.95 -1.39 -4.32
CA ALA A 24 7.21 -0.88 -4.87
C ALA A 24 8.30 -0.87 -3.79
N ARG A 25 8.02 -0.27 -2.63
CA ARG A 25 8.97 -0.18 -1.52
C ARG A 25 8.28 0.21 -0.22
N SER A 26 8.93 -0.10 0.90
CA SER A 26 8.59 0.40 2.23
C SER A 26 9.69 1.33 2.73
N LEU A 27 9.28 2.45 3.32
CA LEU A 27 10.14 3.37 4.05
C LEU A 27 9.92 3.09 5.55
N PRO A 28 10.98 2.73 6.30
CA PRO A 28 10.86 2.45 7.72
C PRO A 28 10.45 3.70 8.50
N ARG A 29 9.91 3.50 9.71
CA ARG A 29 9.59 4.58 10.65
C ARG A 29 10.84 5.43 10.92
N LEU A 30 10.70 6.74 10.82
CA LEU A 30 11.78 7.70 11.09
C LEU A 30 11.37 8.61 12.25
N GLY A 31 11.78 8.21 13.46
CA GLY A 31 11.45 8.93 14.70
C GLY A 31 9.94 8.93 14.93
N ALA A 32 9.33 10.11 14.91
CA ALA A 32 7.89 10.29 15.05
C ALA A 32 7.10 10.00 13.75
N ASN A 33 7.77 9.79 12.61
CA ASN A 33 7.07 9.52 11.35
C ASN A 33 6.65 8.05 11.23
N PRO A 34 5.42 7.77 10.78
CA PRO A 34 4.94 6.40 10.57
C PRO A 34 5.70 5.70 9.44
N ALA A 35 5.61 4.37 9.40
CA ALA A 35 6.15 3.60 8.29
C ALA A 35 5.32 3.93 7.06
N LEU A 36 5.98 4.16 5.92
CA LEU A 36 5.30 4.45 4.67
C LEU A 36 5.51 3.30 3.70
N VAL A 37 4.51 3.02 2.88
CA VAL A 37 4.54 2.01 1.85
C VAL A 37 4.13 2.64 0.53
N SER A 38 4.97 2.49 -0.48
CA SER A 38 4.70 2.94 -1.84
C SER A 38 4.23 1.79 -2.72
N TYR A 39 3.21 2.04 -3.53
CA TYR A 39 2.71 1.14 -4.57
C TYR A 39 2.85 1.80 -5.93
N GLU A 40 3.20 1.02 -6.94
CA GLU A 40 3.36 1.45 -8.33
C GLU A 40 2.37 0.71 -9.24
N CYS A 41 1.73 1.45 -10.14
CA CYS A 41 0.95 0.88 -11.21
C CYS A 41 1.85 0.53 -12.40
N LYS A 42 2.07 -0.76 -12.66
CA LYS A 42 2.87 -1.22 -13.80
C LYS A 42 2.25 -0.95 -15.18
N ARG A 43 1.00 -0.49 -15.26
CA ARG A 43 0.35 -0.12 -16.53
C ARG A 43 0.58 1.33 -16.94
N CYS A 44 0.54 2.27 -16.00
CA CYS A 44 0.63 3.71 -16.30
C CYS A 44 1.77 4.43 -15.58
N GLY A 45 2.52 3.74 -14.73
CA GLY A 45 3.64 4.30 -13.97
C GLY A 45 3.23 5.14 -12.75
N HIS A 46 1.94 5.26 -12.45
CA HIS A 46 1.48 6.04 -11.30
C HIS A 46 1.93 5.41 -9.97
N VAL A 47 2.41 6.24 -9.03
CA VAL A 47 2.87 5.80 -7.70
C VAL A 47 2.04 6.46 -6.61
N THR A 48 1.61 5.68 -5.63
CA THR A 48 0.92 6.17 -4.43
C THR A 48 1.67 5.72 -3.18
N THR A 49 1.73 6.56 -2.15
CA THR A 49 2.37 6.23 -0.87
C THR A 49 1.33 6.33 0.23
N ARG A 50 1.31 5.36 1.14
CA ARG A 50 0.37 5.27 2.27
C ARG A 50 1.12 4.95 3.56
N SER A 51 0.57 5.38 4.68
CA SER A 51 1.06 4.97 6.01
C SER A 51 0.67 3.52 6.29
N GLU A 52 1.60 2.71 6.80
CA GLU A 52 1.32 1.32 7.21
C GLU A 52 0.37 1.27 8.43
N ASP A 53 0.43 2.28 9.30
CA ASP A 53 -0.42 2.42 10.50
C ASP A 53 -1.82 2.98 10.23
N GLU A 54 -2.17 3.39 8.99
CA GLU A 54 -3.52 3.84 8.73
C GLU A 54 -4.41 2.64 8.36
N PRO A 55 -5.23 2.10 9.28
CA PRO A 55 -6.36 1.29 8.88
C PRO A 55 -7.26 2.20 8.04
N GLN A 56 -7.41 1.81 6.78
CA GLN A 56 -8.27 2.41 5.77
C GLN A 56 -9.54 3.02 6.41
N GLN A 57 -9.52 4.32 6.72
CA GLN A 57 -10.67 4.99 7.33
C GLN A 57 -11.79 4.97 6.28
N ARG A 58 -12.78 4.13 6.55
CA ARG A 58 -14.12 4.26 5.95
C ARG A 58 -14.83 5.30 6.80
N GLU A 59 -15.01 6.49 6.25
CA GLU A 59 -16.09 7.41 6.60
C GLU A 59 -17.16 7.32 5.52
#